data_AF-A0A7X4C230-F1
#
_entry.id   AF-A0A7X4C230-F1
#
_cell.length_a   1.000
_cell.length_b   1.000
_cell.length_c   1.000
_cell.angle_alpha   90.00
_cell.angle_beta   90.00
_cell.angle_gamma   90.00
#
_symmetry.space_group_name_H-M   'P 1'
#
loop_
_entity.id
_entity.type
_entity.pdbx_description
1 polymer ?
#
loop_
_entity_poly.entity_id
_entity_poly.type
_entity_poly.pdbx_seq_one_letter_code
_entity_poly.pdbx_strand_id
1 'polypeptide(L)'
;MLNEVADSSILAIENFKKNADAAALDRAVKMLADANSIHVIGYRQASWIAACLFDGLVQLGCRCHRIEEPANVAQRVVSALGADDLLLAVCLSDDDDSAVRVAKAAQAGQVPVLAFAHRADHPLAGASNLFVAMPASPESRFEPRAAHMMFAQALLLALEKRRAGRTAC
;
A
#
# COMPACT_ATOMS: atom_id res chain seq x y z
N MET A 1 -26.18 -13.62 5.13
CA MET A 1 -25.38 -12.93 4.09
C MET A 1 -24.91 -11.52 4.49
N LEU A 2 -25.75 -10.47 4.61
CA LEU A 2 -25.25 -9.13 4.98
C LEU A 2 -24.55 -9.10 6.35
N ASN A 3 -25.18 -9.71 7.37
CA ASN A 3 -24.58 -9.81 8.71
C ASN A 3 -23.30 -10.64 8.68
N GLU A 4 -23.26 -11.76 7.96
CA GLU A 4 -22.05 -12.59 7.82
C GLU A 4 -20.87 -11.80 7.22
N VAL A 5 -21.11 -11.00 6.16
CA VAL A 5 -20.07 -10.15 5.56
C VAL A 5 -19.63 -9.06 6.52
N ALA A 6 -20.56 -8.44 7.25
CA ALA A 6 -20.25 -7.43 8.26
C ALA A 6 -19.41 -8.01 9.40
N ASP A 7 -19.81 -9.14 9.97
CA ASP A 7 -19.13 -9.82 11.08
C ASP A 7 -17.72 -10.27 10.66
N SER A 8 -17.58 -10.83 9.45
CA SER A 8 -16.27 -11.19 8.90
C SER A 8 -15.38 -9.96 8.67
N SER A 9 -15.96 -8.82 8.23
CA SER A 9 -15.24 -7.55 8.09
C SER A 9 -14.75 -7.01 9.43
N ILE A 10 -15.60 -7.06 10.46
CA ILE A 10 -15.25 -6.65 11.84
C ILE A 10 -14.12 -7.52 12.37
N LEU A 11 -14.22 -8.85 12.19
CA LEU A 11 -13.19 -9.77 12.64
C LEU A 11 -11.84 -9.51 11.96
N ALA A 12 -11.82 -9.23 10.65
CA ALA A 12 -10.60 -8.87 9.93
C ALA A 12 -9.95 -7.59 10.50
N ILE A 13 -10.75 -6.56 10.80
CA ILE A 13 -10.26 -5.32 11.42
C ILE A 13 -9.72 -5.57 12.83
N GLU A 14 -10.44 -6.31 13.67
CA GLU A 14 -10.00 -6.62 15.04
C GLU A 14 -8.72 -7.48 15.06
N ASN A 15 -8.58 -8.43 14.12
CA ASN A 15 -7.37 -9.22 13.98
C ASN A 15 -6.17 -8.38 13.53
N PHE A 16 -6.37 -7.45 12.58
CA PHE A 16 -5.31 -6.52 12.20
C PHE A 16 -4.93 -5.61 13.38
N LYS A 17 -5.91 -5.04 14.09
CA LYS A 17 -5.70 -4.16 15.25
C LYS A 17 -4.87 -4.81 16.36
N LYS A 18 -5.05 -6.11 16.63
CA LYS A 18 -4.25 -6.86 17.61
C LYS A 18 -2.76 -6.94 17.25
N ASN A 19 -2.45 -6.90 15.96
CA ASN A 19 -1.10 -7.07 15.42
C ASN A 19 -0.56 -5.79 14.77
N ALA A 20 -1.27 -4.67 14.91
CA ALA A 20 -0.92 -3.42 14.24
C ALA A 20 0.36 -2.85 14.83
N ASP A 21 1.39 -2.68 13.98
CA ASP A 21 2.63 -2.03 14.35
C ASP A 21 2.51 -0.51 14.12
N ALA A 22 2.29 0.23 15.20
CA ALA A 22 2.23 1.69 15.17
C ALA A 22 3.53 2.33 14.64
N ALA A 23 4.70 1.72 14.92
CA ALA A 23 5.97 2.20 14.41
C ALA A 23 6.12 1.93 12.90
N ALA A 24 5.53 0.86 12.37
CA ALA A 24 5.43 0.66 10.93
C ALA A 24 4.54 1.71 10.28
N LEU A 25 3.39 2.06 10.89
CA LEU A 25 2.53 3.12 10.39
C LEU A 25 3.27 4.46 10.32
N ASP A 26 3.96 4.85 11.40
CA ASP A 26 4.72 6.11 11.43
C ASP A 26 5.85 6.15 10.39
N ARG A 27 6.56 5.02 10.19
CA ARG A 27 7.59 4.91 9.15
C ARG A 27 6.98 5.02 7.75
N ALA A 28 5.83 4.38 7.51
CA ALA A 28 5.13 4.46 6.22
C ALA A 28 4.69 5.90 5.92
N VAL A 29 4.10 6.58 6.92
CA VAL A 29 3.70 7.99 6.79
C VAL A 29 4.91 8.89 6.56
N LYS A 30 6.06 8.61 7.19
CA LYS A 30 7.30 9.34 6.94
C LYS A 30 7.78 9.16 5.49
N MET A 31 7.79 7.94 4.97
CA MET A 31 8.14 7.68 3.56
C MET A 31 7.23 8.44 2.60
N LEU A 32 5.90 8.44 2.84
CA LEU A 32 4.94 9.20 2.03
C LEU A 32 5.16 10.72 2.14
N ALA A 33 5.52 11.21 3.31
CA ALA A 33 5.71 12.64 3.56
C ALA A 33 7.03 13.20 3.00
N ASP A 34 8.05 12.36 2.87
CA ASP A 34 9.38 12.74 2.40
C ASP A 34 9.56 12.49 0.89
N ALA A 35 8.66 11.73 0.25
CA ALA A 35 8.70 11.43 -1.18
C ALA A 35 8.48 12.67 -2.07
N ASN A 36 9.33 12.82 -3.09
CA ASN A 36 9.23 13.84 -4.12
C ASN A 36 8.00 13.58 -5.02
N SER A 37 7.82 12.34 -5.49
CA SER A 37 6.61 11.85 -6.13
C SER A 37 6.28 10.44 -5.68
N ILE A 38 4.99 10.10 -5.60
CA ILE A 38 4.50 8.78 -5.15
C ILE A 38 3.87 8.07 -6.34
N HIS A 39 4.31 6.84 -6.59
CA HIS A 39 3.81 5.99 -7.67
C HIS A 39 3.09 4.81 -7.06
N VAL A 40 1.78 4.71 -7.28
CA VAL A 40 0.93 3.70 -6.64
C VAL A 40 0.66 2.57 -7.63
N ILE A 41 0.89 1.34 -7.20
CA ILE A 41 0.51 0.12 -7.93
C ILE A 41 -0.40 -0.77 -7.10
N GLY A 42 -1.38 -1.36 -7.76
CA GLY A 42 -2.24 -2.39 -7.20
C GLY A 42 -2.99 -3.09 -8.31
N TYR A 43 -2.63 -4.35 -8.57
CA TYR A 43 -3.22 -5.14 -9.65
C TYR A 43 -4.46 -5.90 -9.18
N ARG A 44 -5.36 -6.20 -10.12
CA ARG A 44 -6.55 -7.03 -9.91
C ARG A 44 -7.34 -6.59 -8.68
N GLN A 45 -7.36 -7.43 -7.64
CA GLN A 45 -8.14 -7.22 -6.44
C GLN A 45 -7.57 -6.13 -5.50
N ALA A 46 -6.32 -5.70 -5.72
CA ALA A 46 -5.71 -4.57 -5.01
C ALA A 46 -6.01 -3.22 -5.68
N SER A 47 -6.58 -3.21 -6.89
CA SER A 47 -6.78 -1.99 -7.69
C SER A 47 -7.67 -0.95 -7.02
N TRP A 48 -8.69 -1.37 -6.26
CA TRP A 48 -9.58 -0.45 -5.54
C TRP A 48 -8.89 0.24 -4.37
N ILE A 49 -7.97 -0.45 -3.69
CA ILE A 49 -7.18 0.13 -2.61
C ILE A 49 -6.14 1.09 -3.19
N ALA A 50 -5.49 0.71 -4.29
CA ALA A 50 -4.57 1.59 -5.01
C ALA A 50 -5.27 2.87 -5.51
N ALA A 51 -6.50 2.76 -6.01
CA ALA A 51 -7.32 3.92 -6.40
C ALA A 51 -7.61 4.84 -5.20
N CYS A 52 -8.06 4.27 -4.07
CA CYS A 52 -8.32 5.04 -2.85
C CYS A 52 -7.07 5.78 -2.34
N LEU A 53 -5.92 5.10 -2.31
CA LEU A 53 -4.64 5.70 -1.94
C LEU A 53 -4.24 6.82 -2.90
N PHE A 54 -4.36 6.59 -4.21
CA PHE A 54 -4.07 7.61 -5.21
C PHE A 54 -4.93 8.85 -5.02
N ASP A 55 -6.26 8.71 -4.95
CA ASP A 55 -7.19 9.83 -4.81
C ASP A 55 -6.94 10.61 -3.52
N GLY A 56 -6.75 9.91 -2.40
CA GLY A 56 -6.44 10.53 -1.11
C GLY A 56 -5.12 11.29 -1.12
N LEU A 57 -4.06 10.70 -1.70
CA LEU A 57 -2.75 11.36 -1.79
C LEU A 57 -2.80 12.61 -2.67
N VAL A 58 -3.53 12.57 -3.79
CA VAL A 58 -3.77 13.73 -4.66
C VAL A 58 -4.52 14.82 -3.90
N GLN A 59 -5.59 14.48 -3.17
CA GLN A 59 -6.36 15.44 -2.37
C GLN A 59 -5.51 16.10 -1.28
N LEU A 60 -4.55 15.38 -0.70
CA LEU A 60 -3.59 15.91 0.27
C LEU A 60 -2.48 16.77 -0.37
N GLY A 61 -2.51 16.98 -1.70
CA GLY A 61 -1.52 17.76 -2.44
C GLY A 61 -0.19 17.04 -2.67
N CYS A 62 -0.15 15.70 -2.59
CA CYS A 62 1.03 14.93 -2.99
C CYS A 62 1.13 14.88 -4.52
N ARG A 63 2.35 14.96 -5.06
CA ARG A 63 2.58 14.55 -6.46
C ARG A 63 2.46 13.03 -6.51
N CYS A 64 1.32 12.55 -7.00
CA CYS A 64 0.98 11.14 -6.99
C CYS A 64 0.57 10.68 -8.39
N HIS A 65 1.00 9.49 -8.78
CA HIS A 65 0.69 8.86 -10.07
C HIS A 65 0.25 7.42 -9.81
N ARG A 66 -0.79 6.97 -10.49
CA ARG A 66 -1.20 5.56 -10.46
C ARG A 66 -0.67 4.88 -11.72
N ILE A 67 0.07 3.78 -11.56
CA ILE A 67 0.54 2.97 -12.67
C ILE A 67 -0.45 1.81 -12.85
N GLU A 68 -1.13 1.81 -13.99
CA GLU A 68 -2.17 0.82 -14.33
C GLU A 68 -1.72 -0.15 -15.42
N GLU A 69 -0.58 0.15 -16.02
CA GLU A 69 0.01 -0.59 -17.09
C GLU A 69 0.41 -2.00 -16.62
N PRO A 70 0.38 -2.99 -17.55
CA PRO A 70 0.89 -4.33 -17.27
C PRO A 70 2.32 -4.29 -16.72
N ALA A 71 2.68 -5.28 -15.91
CA ALA A 71 3.94 -5.30 -15.15
C ALA A 71 5.20 -5.03 -16.00
N ASN A 72 5.26 -5.58 -17.22
CA ASN A 72 6.39 -5.41 -18.14
C ASN A 72 6.56 -3.97 -18.64
N VAL A 73 5.48 -3.19 -18.67
CA VAL A 73 5.49 -1.76 -19.00
C VAL A 73 5.75 -0.96 -17.73
N ALA A 74 5.05 -1.28 -16.64
CA ALA A 74 5.24 -0.65 -15.33
C ALA A 74 6.70 -0.71 -14.84
N GLN A 75 7.43 -1.81 -15.12
CA GLN A 75 8.86 -1.93 -14.86
C GLN A 75 9.69 -0.82 -15.53
N ARG A 76 9.33 -0.41 -16.75
CA ARG A 76 10.02 0.67 -17.46
C ARG A 76 9.70 2.02 -16.84
N VAL A 77 8.44 2.21 -16.41
CA VAL A 77 8.01 3.42 -15.69
C VAL A 77 8.81 3.58 -14.41
N VAL A 78 8.87 2.54 -13.56
CA VAL A 78 9.59 2.63 -12.28
C VAL A 78 11.12 2.73 -12.45
N SER A 79 11.67 2.23 -13.55
CA SER A 79 13.11 2.35 -13.85
C SER A 79 13.54 3.78 -14.21
N ALA A 80 12.58 4.66 -14.53
CA ALA A 80 12.84 6.07 -14.81
C ALA A 80 12.71 6.97 -13.56
N LEU A 81 12.32 6.41 -12.42
CA LEU A 81 12.15 7.15 -11.17
C LEU A 81 13.48 7.35 -10.46
N GLY A 82 13.55 8.39 -9.63
CA GLY A 82 14.72 8.70 -8.80
C GLY A 82 14.63 8.16 -7.37
N ALA A 83 15.74 8.24 -6.65
CA ALA A 83 15.82 7.82 -5.24
C ALA A 83 14.97 8.66 -4.28
N ASP A 84 14.53 9.86 -4.71
CA ASP A 84 13.62 10.72 -3.95
C ASP A 84 12.15 10.41 -4.23
N ASP A 85 11.84 9.61 -5.26
CA ASP A 85 10.48 9.13 -5.52
C ASP A 85 10.15 7.91 -4.64
N LEU A 86 8.88 7.52 -4.60
CA LEU A 86 8.42 6.38 -3.80
C LEU A 86 7.51 5.49 -4.63
N LEU A 87 7.80 4.20 -4.67
CA LEU A 87 6.83 3.19 -5.12
C LEU A 87 5.99 2.73 -3.93
N LEU A 88 4.68 2.91 -4.01
CA LEU A 88 3.69 2.37 -3.07
C LEU A 88 2.97 1.17 -3.72
N ALA A 89 3.27 -0.04 -3.25
CA ALA A 89 2.76 -1.28 -3.81
C ALA A 89 1.75 -1.98 -2.89
N VAL A 90 0.57 -2.29 -3.43
CA VAL A 90 -0.45 -3.10 -2.73
C VAL A 90 -0.63 -4.43 -3.47
N CYS A 91 -0.42 -5.55 -2.80
CA CYS A 91 -0.56 -6.89 -3.40
C CYS A 91 -1.42 -7.80 -2.54
N LEU A 92 -2.52 -8.28 -3.12
CA LEU A 92 -3.49 -9.13 -2.41
C LEU A 92 -3.76 -10.44 -3.18
N SER A 93 -2.81 -10.84 -4.03
CA SER A 93 -2.90 -12.01 -4.91
C SER A 93 -1.84 -13.03 -4.51
N ASP A 94 -2.19 -14.31 -4.57
CA ASP A 94 -1.25 -15.42 -4.32
C ASP A 94 -0.58 -15.94 -5.60
N ASP A 95 -1.23 -15.71 -6.73
CA ASP A 95 -0.99 -16.27 -8.06
C ASP A 95 -0.42 -15.25 -9.05
N ASP A 96 -0.14 -14.03 -8.60
CA ASP A 96 0.31 -12.92 -9.45
C ASP A 96 1.54 -12.24 -8.84
N ASP A 97 2.66 -12.32 -9.56
CA ASP A 97 3.94 -11.75 -9.17
C ASP A 97 4.19 -10.35 -9.76
N SER A 98 3.20 -9.74 -10.43
CA SER A 98 3.35 -8.45 -11.12
C SER A 98 3.84 -7.35 -10.19
N ALA A 99 3.24 -7.22 -9.01
CA ALA A 99 3.68 -6.24 -8.01
C ALA A 99 5.11 -6.51 -7.54
N VAL A 100 5.49 -7.78 -7.36
CA VAL A 100 6.84 -8.19 -6.95
C VAL A 100 7.86 -7.82 -8.03
N ARG A 101 7.55 -8.08 -9.31
CA ARG A 101 8.43 -7.75 -10.44
C ARG A 101 8.66 -6.25 -10.59
N VAL A 102 7.63 -5.44 -10.36
CA VAL A 102 7.74 -3.97 -10.41
C VAL A 102 8.52 -3.45 -9.20
N ALA A 103 8.26 -3.97 -7.99
CA ALA A 103 8.99 -3.61 -6.79
C ALA A 103 10.50 -3.91 -6.89
N LYS A 104 10.86 -5.08 -7.44
CA LYS A 104 12.26 -5.42 -7.71
C LYS A 104 12.93 -4.48 -8.71
N ALA A 105 12.22 -4.05 -9.76
CA ALA A 105 12.74 -3.08 -10.71
C ALA A 105 12.97 -1.72 -10.06
N ALA A 106 12.03 -1.26 -9.22
CA ALA A 106 12.18 -0.03 -8.45
C ALA A 106 13.40 -0.09 -7.52
N GLN A 107 13.59 -1.19 -6.76
CA GLN A 107 14.77 -1.38 -5.91
C GLN A 107 16.08 -1.41 -6.72
N ALA A 108 16.10 -2.05 -7.89
CA ALA A 108 17.27 -2.04 -8.76
C ALA A 108 17.65 -0.63 -9.22
N GLY A 109 16.66 0.26 -9.39
CA GLY A 109 16.83 1.69 -9.64
C GLY A 109 17.03 2.54 -8.38
N GLN A 110 17.21 1.92 -7.21
CA GLN A 110 17.35 2.59 -5.91
C GLN A 110 16.15 3.46 -5.49
N VAL A 111 14.97 3.18 -6.05
CA VAL A 111 13.71 3.83 -5.68
C VAL A 111 13.20 3.16 -4.39
N PRO A 112 12.96 3.93 -3.31
CA PRO A 112 12.29 3.43 -2.12
C PRO A 112 10.96 2.75 -2.45
N VAL A 113 10.70 1.61 -1.79
CA VAL A 113 9.45 0.86 -1.95
C VAL A 113 8.77 0.69 -0.59
N LEU A 114 7.53 1.16 -0.50
CA LEU A 114 6.58 0.88 0.57
C LEU A 114 5.58 -0.16 0.06
N ALA A 115 5.47 -1.31 0.72
CA ALA A 115 4.61 -2.39 0.25
C ALA A 115 3.71 -2.96 1.34
N PHE A 116 2.47 -3.30 0.96
CA PHE A 116 1.52 -3.97 1.84
C PHE A 116 0.93 -5.20 1.15
N ALA A 117 0.86 -6.32 1.86
CA ALA A 117 0.27 -7.55 1.35
C ALA A 117 -0.44 -8.36 2.43
N HIS A 118 -1.28 -9.30 2.00
CA HIS A 118 -2.20 -10.03 2.87
C HIS A 118 -1.57 -11.14 3.72
N ARG A 119 -0.24 -11.30 3.70
CA ARG A 119 0.49 -12.31 4.50
C ARG A 119 1.94 -11.91 4.76
N ALA A 120 2.49 -12.40 5.86
CA ALA A 120 3.80 -11.99 6.37
C ALA A 120 5.00 -12.53 5.58
N ASP A 121 4.85 -13.70 4.96
CA ASP A 121 5.88 -14.37 4.16
C ASP A 121 5.84 -13.96 2.67
N HIS A 122 5.11 -12.90 2.33
CA HIS A 122 4.95 -12.47 0.94
C HIS A 122 6.30 -12.03 0.33
N PRO A 123 6.60 -12.34 -0.95
CA PRO A 123 7.88 -11.97 -1.58
C PRO A 123 8.18 -10.46 -1.63
N LEU A 124 7.16 -9.60 -1.45
CA LEU A 124 7.34 -8.16 -1.31
C LEU A 124 8.12 -7.76 -0.06
N ALA A 125 8.15 -8.60 0.99
CA ALA A 125 8.96 -8.35 2.18
C ALA A 125 10.45 -8.23 1.83
N GLY A 126 10.94 -9.03 0.88
CA GLY A 126 12.31 -8.95 0.37
C GLY A 126 12.51 -7.92 -0.75
N ALA A 127 11.43 -7.35 -1.27
CA ALA A 127 11.44 -6.38 -2.37
C ALA A 127 10.98 -4.98 -1.95
N SER A 128 11.01 -4.67 -0.64
CA SER A 128 10.60 -3.36 -0.12
C SER A 128 11.47 -2.85 1.02
N ASN A 129 11.52 -1.53 1.18
CA ASN A 129 12.20 -0.86 2.30
C ASN A 129 11.35 -0.93 3.57
N LEU A 130 10.03 -0.90 3.40
CA LEU A 130 9.07 -1.13 4.46
C LEU A 130 7.94 -2.02 3.94
N PHE A 131 7.72 -3.12 4.64
CA PHE A 131 6.65 -4.07 4.36
C PHE A 131 5.68 -4.12 5.54
N VAL A 132 4.38 -3.97 5.30
CA VAL A 132 3.35 -4.29 6.30
C VAL A 132 2.56 -5.50 5.85
N ALA A 133 2.67 -6.54 6.66
CA ALA A 133 1.86 -7.73 6.54
C ALA A 133 0.46 -7.45 7.09
N MET A 134 -0.56 -7.82 6.34
CA MET A 134 -1.95 -7.64 6.68
C MET A 134 -2.69 -8.98 6.60
N PRO A 135 -2.45 -9.91 7.54
CA PRO A 135 -3.00 -11.25 7.49
C PRO A 135 -4.51 -11.24 7.18
N ALA A 136 -4.85 -11.84 6.06
CA ALA A 136 -6.20 -12.21 5.69
C ALA A 136 -6.59 -13.53 6.39
N SER A 137 -7.86 -13.72 6.73
CA SER A 137 -8.40 -14.99 7.24
C SER A 137 -9.09 -15.72 6.09
N PRO A 138 -8.48 -16.78 5.53
CA PRO A 138 -8.91 -17.35 4.26
C PRO A 138 -10.10 -18.29 4.46
N GLU A 139 -11.32 -17.75 4.39
CA GLU A 139 -12.53 -18.59 4.35
C GLU A 139 -13.33 -18.44 3.03
N SER A 140 -13.03 -17.44 2.19
CA SER A 140 -13.78 -17.20 0.95
C SER A 140 -13.00 -16.42 -0.13
N ARG A 141 -13.34 -16.65 -1.41
CA ARG A 141 -12.81 -15.91 -2.59
C ARG A 141 -13.13 -14.41 -2.56
N PHE A 142 -14.19 -14.01 -1.88
CA PHE A 142 -14.60 -12.60 -1.70
C PHE A 142 -14.41 -12.16 -0.25
N GLU A 143 -13.31 -12.59 0.38
CA GLU A 143 -12.98 -12.20 1.74
C GLU A 143 -13.07 -10.68 1.94
N PRO A 144 -13.59 -10.22 3.09
CA PRO A 144 -13.60 -8.81 3.44
C PRO A 144 -12.22 -8.16 3.39
N ARG A 145 -12.06 -7.20 2.49
CA ARG A 145 -10.86 -6.34 2.38
C ARG A 145 -10.94 -5.12 3.29
N ALA A 146 -11.82 -5.17 4.30
CA ALA A 146 -12.09 -4.06 5.19
C ALA A 146 -10.83 -3.61 5.95
N ALA A 147 -10.00 -4.56 6.41
CA ALA A 147 -8.73 -4.24 7.07
C ALA A 147 -7.76 -3.49 6.14
N HIS A 148 -7.62 -3.94 4.89
CA HIS A 148 -6.77 -3.32 3.87
C HIS A 148 -7.21 -1.90 3.53
N MET A 149 -8.52 -1.70 3.35
CA MET A 149 -9.08 -0.37 3.10
C MET A 149 -8.91 0.55 4.33
N MET A 150 -9.20 0.04 5.53
CA MET A 150 -9.04 0.77 6.78
C MET A 150 -7.59 1.19 7.02
N PHE A 151 -6.62 0.34 6.72
CA PHE A 151 -5.20 0.69 6.82
C PHE A 151 -4.79 1.75 5.78
N ALA A 152 -5.29 1.65 4.54
CA ALA A 152 -5.08 2.70 3.54
C ALA A 152 -5.65 4.06 3.98
N GLN A 153 -6.84 4.07 4.58
CA GLN A 153 -7.43 5.28 5.16
C GLN A 153 -6.63 5.79 6.37
N ALA A 154 -6.13 4.90 7.22
CA ALA A 154 -5.29 5.28 8.36
C ALA A 154 -3.99 5.97 7.91
N LEU A 155 -3.36 5.50 6.82
CA LEU A 155 -2.19 6.15 6.23
C LEU A 155 -2.51 7.57 5.75
N LEU A 156 -3.61 7.75 5.04
CA LEU A 156 -4.05 9.06 4.54
C LEU A 156 -4.34 10.03 5.70
N LEU A 157 -5.10 9.60 6.70
CA LEU A 157 -5.43 10.42 7.88
C LEU A 157 -4.18 10.76 8.71
N ALA A 158 -3.25 9.82 8.87
CA ALA A 158 -2.01 10.07 9.59
C ALA A 158 -1.09 11.04 8.82
N LEU A 159 -1.04 10.92 7.49
CA LEU A 159 -0.32 11.86 6.63
C LEU A 159 -0.93 13.27 6.68
N GLU A 160 -2.26 13.38 6.62
CA GLU A 160 -2.99 14.64 6.77
C GLU A 160 -2.61 15.34 8.09
N LYS A 161 -2.72 14.62 9.22
CA LYS A 161 -2.36 15.14 10.54
C LYS A 161 -0.91 15.62 10.60
N ARG A 162 0.02 14.84 10.02
CA ARG A 162 1.45 15.20 9.96
C ARG A 162 1.69 16.46 9.13
N ARG A 163 0.97 16.64 8.03
CA ARG A 163 1.06 17.84 7.18
C ARG A 163 0.46 19.06 7.86
N ALA A 164 -0.70 18.94 8.51
CA ALA A 164 -1.31 20.02 9.27
C ALA A 164 -0.40 20.53 10.41
N GLY A 165 0.32 19.63 11.09
CA GLY A 165 1.32 19.99 12.10
C GLY A 165 2.55 20.72 11.55
N ARG A 166 2.89 20.56 10.26
CA ARG A 166 3.97 21.29 9.59
C ARG A 166 3.55 22.70 9.15
N THR A 167 2.27 22.94 8.88
CA THR A 167 1.74 24.25 8.45
C THR A 167 1.53 25.24 9.61
N ALA A 168 1.57 24.76 10.85
CA ALA A 168 1.34 25.56 12.06
C ALA A 168 2.63 26.06 12.74
N CYS A 169 3.80 25.84 12.14
CA CYS A 169 5.12 26.29 12.61
C CYS A 169 5.79 27.16 11.55
#